data_AF-A0A3N5H368-F1
#
_entry.id   AF-A0A3N5H368-F1
#
_cell.length_a   1.000
_cell.length_b   1.000
_cell.length_c   1.000
_cell.angle_alpha   90.00
_cell.angle_beta   90.00
_cell.angle_gamma   90.00
#
_symmetry.space_group_name_H-M   'P 1'
#
loop_
_entity.id
_entity.type
_entity.pdbx_description
1 polymer ?
#
loop_
_entity_poly.entity_id
_entity_poly.type
_entity_poly.pdbx_seq_one_letter_code
_entity_poly.pdbx_strand_id
1 'polypeptide(L)'
;MSLSSPVTRRGAFVKLGLLLNGLAGAFLAVPVFRYLLSPTTREPEGADRWISLGAALQFPIGETRLASFRNPVVGPNDGPTANLP
;
A
#
# COMPACT_ATOMS: atom_id res chain seq x y z
N MET A 1 -14.58 48.94 0.38
CA MET A 1 -14.30 48.94 1.84
C MET A 1 -13.98 47.53 2.29
N SER A 2 -12.71 47.20 2.50
CA SER A 2 -12.35 45.97 3.21
C SER A 2 -12.51 46.21 4.71
N LEU A 3 -13.51 45.58 5.32
CA LEU A 3 -13.67 45.61 6.78
C LEU A 3 -12.71 44.57 7.36
N SER A 4 -11.46 44.96 7.62
CA SER A 4 -10.60 44.13 8.46
C SER A 4 -11.12 44.23 9.90
N SER A 5 -11.89 43.23 10.33
CA SER A 5 -12.26 43.13 11.74
C SER A 5 -10.98 43.03 12.57
N PRO A 6 -10.77 43.89 13.59
CA PRO A 6 -9.57 43.81 14.41
C PRO A 6 -9.48 42.44 15.08
N VAL A 7 -8.33 41.79 14.96
CA VAL A 7 -8.10 40.47 15.57
C VAL A 7 -8.16 40.63 17.09
N THR A 8 -9.21 40.08 17.71
CA THR A 8 -9.31 40.04 19.17
C THR A 8 -8.44 38.93 19.73
N ARG A 9 -7.82 39.14 20.90
CA ARG A 9 -7.00 38.10 21.57
C ARG A 9 -7.79 36.81 21.75
N ARG A 10 -9.06 36.91 22.15
CA ARG A 10 -9.99 35.77 22.24
C ARG A 10 -10.17 35.06 20.90
N GLY A 11 -10.40 35.80 19.82
CA GLY A 11 -10.53 35.21 18.47
C GLY A 11 -9.25 34.52 17.99
N ALA A 12 -8.08 35.05 18.35
CA ALA A 12 -6.80 34.43 18.05
C ALA A 12 -6.63 33.07 18.78
N PHE A 13 -6.93 33.02 20.08
CA PHE A 13 -6.86 31.76 20.84
C PHE A 13 -7.89 30.72 20.37
N VAL A 14 -9.10 31.14 19.97
CA VAL A 14 -10.10 30.23 19.40
C VAL A 14 -9.59 29.62 18.09
N LYS A 15 -9.02 30.42 17.19
CA LYS A 15 -8.44 29.92 15.92
C LYS A 15 -7.27 28.97 16.17
N LEU A 16 -6.40 29.29 17.14
CA LEU A 16 -5.29 28.42 17.52
C LEU A 16 -5.78 27.09 18.08
N GLY A 17 -6.79 27.11 18.96
CA GLY A 17 -7.41 25.90 19.48
C GLY A 17 -8.03 25.04 18.38
N LEU A 18 -8.74 25.66 17.44
CA LEU A 18 -9.31 24.97 16.28
C LEU A 18 -8.21 24.33 15.41
N LEU A 19 -7.12 25.06 15.15
CA LEU A 19 -5.98 24.54 14.39
C LEU A 19 -5.35 23.32 15.08
N LEU A 20 -5.04 23.42 16.37
CA LEU A 20 -4.39 22.33 17.11
C LEU A 20 -5.28 21.09 17.21
N ASN A 21 -6.57 21.26 17.46
CA ASN A 21 -7.52 20.14 17.48
C ASN A 21 -7.75 19.56 16.08
N GLY A 22 -7.78 20.40 15.04
CA GLY A 22 -7.83 19.96 13.66
C GLY A 22 -6.63 19.10 13.28
N LEU A 23 -5.42 19.50 13.70
CA LEU A 23 -4.20 18.71 13.50
C LEU A 23 -4.27 17.37 14.26
N ALA A 24 -4.68 17.38 15.52
CA ALA A 24 -4.86 16.15 16.30
C ALA A 24 -5.86 15.20 15.62
N GLY A 25 -7.00 15.71 15.19
CA GLY A 25 -8.00 14.95 14.43
C GLY A 25 -7.44 14.40 13.12
N ALA A 26 -6.66 15.21 12.38
CA ALA A 26 -6.02 14.76 11.15
C ALA A 26 -5.05 13.61 11.40
N PHE A 27 -4.18 13.69 12.41
CA PHE A 27 -3.27 12.61 12.77
C PHE A 27 -3.99 11.30 13.08
N LEU A 28 -5.10 11.37 13.83
CA LEU A 28 -5.92 10.20 14.13
C LEU A 28 -6.63 9.64 12.89
N ALA A 29 -6.98 10.50 11.94
CA ALA A 29 -7.66 10.11 10.71
C ALA A 29 -6.72 9.45 9.68
N VAL A 30 -5.41 9.76 9.69
CA VAL A 30 -4.43 9.20 8.75
C VAL A 30 -4.50 7.67 8.62
N PRO A 31 -4.44 6.85 9.69
CA PRO A 31 -4.49 5.40 9.55
C PRO A 31 -5.80 4.89 8.94
N VAL A 32 -6.93 5.54 9.26
CA VAL A 32 -8.25 5.18 8.72
C VAL A 32 -8.31 5.44 7.23
N PHE A 33 -7.95 6.65 6.79
CA PHE A 33 -7.91 6.99 5.37
C PHE A 33 -6.90 6.13 4.61
N ARG A 34 -5.72 5.89 5.17
CA ARG A 34 -4.71 5.00 4.57
C ARG A 34 -5.25 3.58 4.37
N TYR A 35 -5.98 3.04 5.34
CA TYR A 35 -6.57 1.71 5.23
C TYR A 35 -7.62 1.67 4.10
N LEU A 36 -8.54 2.63 4.09
CA LEU A 36 -9.60 2.70 3.08
C LEU A 36 -9.05 2.91 1.65
N LEU A 37 -7.98 3.69 1.51
CA LEU A 37 -7.31 3.95 0.22
C LEU A 37 -6.23 2.91 -0.10
N SER A 38 -6.01 1.92 0.76
CA SER A 38 -4.97 0.93 0.50
C SER A 38 -5.20 0.05 -0.73
N PRO A 39 -6.44 -0.30 -1.14
CA PRO A 39 -6.66 -1.10 -2.34
C PRO A 39 -6.27 -0.38 -3.65
N THR A 40 -6.29 0.95 -3.68
CA THR A 40 -5.96 1.72 -4.89
C THR A 40 -4.46 2.02 -5.02
N THR A 41 -3.73 1.94 -3.92
CA THR A 41 -2.30 2.29 -3.85
C THR A 41 -1.39 1.08 -3.68
N ARG A 42 -1.93 -0.06 -3.27
CA ARG A 42 -1.19 -1.32 -3.25
C ARG A 42 -1.28 -1.96 -4.63
N GLU A 43 -0.11 -2.26 -5.22
CA GLU A 43 -0.07 -3.33 -6.22
C GLU A 43 -0.59 -4.62 -5.56
N PRO A 44 -1.20 -5.55 -6.30
CA PRO A 44 -1.55 -6.85 -5.76
C PRO A 44 -0.25 -7.54 -5.26
N GLU A 45 0.03 -7.37 -3.97
CA GLU A 45 1.17 -7.98 -3.28
C GLU A 45 0.84 -9.46 -3.07
N GLY A 46 1.22 -10.26 -4.08
CA GLY A 46 1.28 -11.71 -4.00
C GLY A 46 0.14 -12.49 -4.66
N ALA A 47 0.47 -13.76 -4.94
CA ALA A 47 -0.31 -14.88 -5.49
C ALA A 47 -1.15 -14.69 -6.77
N ASP A 48 -1.67 -13.50 -7.06
CA ASP A 48 -2.59 -13.26 -8.19
C ASP A 48 -1.87 -12.91 -9.50
N ARG A 49 -0.55 -13.12 -9.56
CA ARG A 49 0.24 -12.92 -10.76
C ARG A 49 0.54 -14.25 -11.41
N TRP A 50 0.09 -14.41 -12.65
CA TRP A 50 0.51 -15.52 -13.50
C TRP A 50 2.03 -15.52 -13.63
N ILE A 51 2.63 -16.64 -13.30
CA ILE A 51 4.07 -16.89 -13.45
C ILE A 51 4.29 -17.76 -14.68
N SER A 52 5.28 -17.41 -15.50
CA SER A 52 5.67 -18.24 -16.63
C SER A 52 6.45 -19.45 -16.14
N LEU A 53 6.06 -20.65 -16.58
CA LEU A 53 6.79 -21.90 -16.33
C LEU A 53 7.75 -22.25 -17.48
N GLY A 54 7.92 -21.36 -18.46
CA GLY A 54 8.74 -21.59 -19.64
C GLY A 54 7.90 -21.75 -20.92
N ALA A 55 8.57 -22.12 -22.01
CA ALA A 55 7.91 -22.27 -23.31
C ALA A 55 7.05 -23.54 -23.36
N ALA A 56 5.91 -23.48 -24.05
CA ALA A 56 5.02 -24.64 -24.22
C ALA A 56 5.72 -25.87 -24.85
N LEU A 57 6.76 -25.65 -25.66
CA LEU A 57 7.58 -26.71 -26.26
C LEU A 57 8.33 -27.57 -25.22
N GLN A 58 8.49 -27.08 -23.99
CA GLN A 58 9.10 -27.84 -22.88
C GLN A 58 8.12 -28.83 -22.23
N PHE A 59 6.84 -28.76 -22.58
CA PHE A 59 5.74 -29.56 -22.05
C PHE A 59 5.04 -30.34 -23.18
N PRO A 60 5.66 -31.41 -23.70
CA PRO A 60 5.08 -32.19 -24.78
C PRO A 60 3.81 -32.93 -24.34
N ILE A 61 2.91 -33.15 -25.31
CA ILE A 61 1.62 -33.83 -25.08
C ILE A 61 1.87 -35.28 -24.64
N GLY A 62 1.14 -35.73 -23.61
CA GLY A 62 1.22 -37.09 -23.10
C GLY A 62 2.32 -37.30 -22.05
N GLU A 63 3.07 -36.25 -21.70
CA GLU A 63 4.07 -36.31 -20.65
C GLU A 63 3.75 -35.36 -19.50
N THR A 64 3.97 -35.81 -18.27
CA THR A 64 3.96 -34.93 -17.09
C THR A 64 5.39 -34.49 -16.81
N ARG A 65 5.64 -33.18 -16.82
CA ARG A 65 6.94 -32.60 -16.51
C ARG A 65 6.86 -31.81 -15.22
N LEU A 66 7.86 -32.00 -14.36
CA LEU A 66 8.06 -31.16 -13.17
C LEU A 66 8.72 -29.84 -13.62
N ALA A 67 8.22 -28.71 -13.13
CA ALA A 67 8.64 -27.39 -13.57
C ALA A 67 8.96 -26.52 -12.36
N SER A 68 10.24 -26.22 -12.20
CA SER A 68 10.69 -25.40 -11.09
C SER A 68 10.49 -23.92 -11.41
N PHE A 69 10.01 -23.18 -10.43
CA PHE A 69 9.79 -21.75 -10.54
C PHE A 69 10.24 -21.05 -9.27
N ARG A 70 10.55 -19.75 -9.39
CA ARG A 70 10.86 -18.92 -8.23
C ARG A 70 9.58 -18.27 -7.73
N ASN A 71 9.29 -18.41 -6.44
CA ASN A 71 8.11 -17.81 -5.81
C ASN A 71 8.06 -16.30 -6.15
N PRO A 72 6.94 -15.77 -6.68
CA PRO A 72 6.82 -14.35 -7.00
C PRO A 72 6.75 -13.45 -5.74
N VAL A 73 6.52 -14.04 -4.57
CA VAL A 73 6.53 -13.39 -3.26
C VAL A 73 7.77 -13.86 -2.50
N VAL A 74 8.85 -13.09 -2.58
CA VAL A 74 10.10 -13.40 -1.86
C VAL A 74 10.44 -12.34 -0.83
N GLY A 75 10.81 -12.78 0.36
CA GLY A 75 11.46 -11.96 1.39
C GLY A 75 12.98 -11.98 1.27
N PRO A 76 13.69 -11.03 1.89
CA PRO A 76 15.16 -10.99 1.90
C PRO A 76 15.81 -12.25 2.50
N ASN A 77 15.08 -12.98 3.35
CA ASN A 77 15.59 -14.13 4.09
C ASN A 77 15.23 -15.48 3.45
N ASP A 78 14.51 -15.50 2.33
CA ASP A 78 14.02 -16.75 1.74
C ASP A 78 15.15 -17.56 1.07
N GLY A 79 16.20 -16.88 0.61
CA GLY A 79 17.39 -17.56 0.07
C GLY A 79 17.04 -18.67 -0.93
N PRO A 80 17.56 -19.91 -0.75
CA PRO A 80 17.26 -21.04 -1.62
C PRO A 80 15.80 -21.54 -1.58
N THR A 81 15.06 -21.33 -0.49
CA THR A 81 13.68 -21.85 -0.35
C THR A 81 12.68 -21.08 -1.21
N ALA A 82 13.08 -19.93 -1.77
CA ALA A 82 12.33 -19.22 -2.79
C ALA A 82 12.20 -19.99 -4.11
N ASN A 83 13.04 -21.02 -4.34
CA ASN A 83 12.96 -21.86 -5.54
C ASN A 83 12.11 -23.10 -5.24
N LEU A 84 11.00 -23.24 -5.93
CA LEU A 84 10.04 -24.32 -5.76
C LEU A 84 10.16 -25.32 -6.93
N PRO A 85 10.07 -26.62 -6.66
CA PRO A 85 10.17 -27.66 -7.69
C PRO A 85 8.96 -27.73 -8.62
#